data_AF-A0A2E0HTD1-F1
#
_entry.id   AF-A0A2E0HTD1-F1
#
_cell.length_a   1.000
_cell.length_b   1.000
_cell.length_c   1.000
_cell.angle_alpha   90.00
_cell.angle_beta   90.00
_cell.angle_gamma   90.00
#
_symmetry.space_group_name_H-M   'P 1'
#
loop_
_entity.id
_entity.type
_entity.pdbx_description
1 polymer ?
#
loop_
_entity_poly.entity_id
_entity_poly.type
_entity_poly.pdbx_seq_one_letter_code
_entity_poly.pdbx_strand_id
1 'polypeptide(L)'
;MKNFTVPDICDDHDDIAIGDMFLNSYGGIDKFYGEIQTAKCEHSNSVVKELVQQDGSEKVLFINHTGDELCSMVGDQIVQAAFDNNWRGIITNGYIRDIEVIKNIPIGVYAKNSYPKKTNKSIGVGEISVPIEINDIVIKPNEWIYVDLNGWVISKSELEF
;
A
#
# COMPACT_ATOMS: atom_id res chain seq x y z
N MET A 1 8.60 14.45 -10.56
CA MET A 1 8.06 13.09 -10.77
C MET A 1 7.93 12.90 -12.26
N LYS A 2 8.41 11.78 -12.80
CA LYS A 2 8.11 11.39 -14.18
C LYS A 2 6.58 11.36 -14.33
N ASN A 3 6.05 11.86 -15.45
CA ASN A 3 4.61 12.04 -15.64
C ASN A 3 4.04 10.74 -16.22
N PHE A 4 3.28 9.99 -15.42
CA PHE A 4 2.58 8.78 -15.86
C PHE A 4 1.10 8.89 -15.53
N THR A 5 0.26 8.14 -16.22
CA THR A 5 -1.08 7.76 -15.75
C THR A 5 -1.19 6.24 -15.83
N VAL A 6 -1.99 5.65 -14.94
CA VAL A 6 -2.24 4.20 -14.99
C VAL A 6 -2.87 3.79 -16.33
N PRO A 7 -3.83 4.54 -16.91
CA PRO A 7 -4.31 4.28 -18.27
C PRO A 7 -3.21 4.28 -19.34
N ASP A 8 -2.31 5.27 -19.35
CA ASP A 8 -1.21 5.29 -20.35
C ASP A 8 -0.31 4.06 -20.20
N ILE A 9 -0.01 3.63 -18.95
CA ILE A 9 0.76 2.40 -18.72
C ILE A 9 0.04 1.18 -19.29
N CYS A 10 -1.29 1.10 -19.16
CA CYS A 10 -2.08 0.01 -19.74
C CYS A 10 -2.07 0.02 -21.28
N ASP A 11 -2.03 1.21 -21.90
CA ASP A 11 -2.00 1.34 -23.36
C ASP A 11 -0.60 1.03 -23.93
N ASP A 12 0.48 1.35 -23.20
CA ASP A 12 1.86 1.26 -23.67
C ASP A 12 2.57 -0.06 -23.31
N HIS A 13 2.05 -0.87 -22.38
CA HIS A 13 2.72 -2.07 -21.88
C HIS A 13 1.82 -3.32 -21.84
N ASP A 14 2.22 -4.39 -22.54
CA ASP A 14 1.49 -5.67 -22.57
C ASP A 14 1.85 -6.64 -21.42
N ASP A 15 3.04 -6.54 -20.81
CA ASP A 15 3.52 -7.44 -19.73
C ASP A 15 3.37 -6.79 -18.34
N ILE A 16 2.16 -6.34 -18.03
CA ILE A 16 1.77 -5.81 -16.72
C ILE A 16 0.58 -6.59 -16.14
N ALA A 17 0.45 -6.56 -14.81
CA ALA A 17 -0.76 -7.02 -14.14
C ALA A 17 -1.64 -5.82 -13.75
N ILE A 18 -2.91 -5.83 -14.17
CA ILE A 18 -3.86 -4.77 -13.87
C ILE A 18 -4.64 -5.13 -12.62
N GLY A 19 -4.58 -4.26 -11.61
CA GLY A 19 -5.23 -4.43 -10.32
C GLY A 19 -6.76 -4.47 -10.39
N ASP A 20 -7.38 -5.48 -9.79
CA ASP A 20 -8.84 -5.66 -9.73
C ASP A 20 -9.42 -5.43 -8.31
N MET A 21 -8.60 -4.92 -7.39
CA MET A 21 -9.02 -4.47 -6.08
C MET A 21 -9.26 -2.96 -6.08
N PHE A 22 -10.51 -2.56 -5.81
CA PHE A 22 -10.91 -1.16 -5.72
C PHE A 22 -10.56 -0.57 -4.35
N LEU A 23 -9.84 0.54 -4.37
CA LEU A 23 -9.34 1.24 -3.20
C LEU A 23 -9.70 2.73 -3.28
N ASN A 24 -9.80 3.38 -2.12
CA ASN A 24 -9.99 4.80 -1.99
C ASN A 24 -8.67 5.48 -1.63
N SER A 25 -8.41 6.65 -2.20
CA SER A 25 -7.29 7.51 -1.79
C SER A 25 -7.62 8.23 -0.48
N TYR A 26 -6.65 8.25 0.42
CA TYR A 26 -6.75 8.89 1.74
C TYR A 26 -5.57 9.79 2.06
N GLY A 27 -4.43 9.63 1.39
CA GLY A 27 -3.22 10.42 1.62
C GLY A 27 -3.29 11.81 0.97
N GLY A 28 -2.28 12.63 1.20
CA GLY A 28 -2.14 13.94 0.55
C GLY A 28 -1.63 13.87 -0.90
N ILE A 29 -1.24 12.66 -1.37
CA ILE A 29 -0.80 12.41 -2.74
C ILE A 29 -1.66 11.29 -3.34
N ASP A 30 -2.31 11.56 -4.47
CA ASP A 30 -3.16 10.58 -5.15
C ASP A 30 -2.43 9.70 -6.16
N LYS A 31 -1.21 10.08 -6.57
CA LYS A 31 -0.42 9.42 -7.61
C LYS A 31 1.00 9.16 -7.15
N PHE A 32 1.42 7.90 -7.16
CA PHE A 32 2.74 7.46 -6.73
C PHE A 32 3.08 6.09 -7.31
N TYR A 33 4.35 5.72 -7.21
CA TYR A 33 4.84 4.42 -7.64
C TYR A 33 6.09 4.05 -6.84
N GLY A 34 6.50 2.79 -6.90
CA GLY A 34 7.73 2.32 -6.29
C GLY A 34 7.84 0.81 -6.25
N GLU A 35 9.00 0.35 -5.81
CA GLU A 35 9.27 -1.06 -5.52
C GLU A 35 8.41 -1.55 -4.36
N ILE A 36 7.78 -2.70 -4.51
CA ILE A 36 6.82 -3.25 -3.58
C ILE A 36 7.57 -3.91 -2.42
N GLN A 37 7.22 -3.50 -1.20
CA GLN A 37 7.44 -4.26 0.02
C GLN A 37 6.09 -4.77 0.52
N THR A 38 5.99 -6.05 0.90
CA THR A 38 4.73 -6.66 1.31
C THR A 38 4.68 -6.96 2.80
N ALA A 39 3.50 -6.81 3.40
CA ALA A 39 3.20 -7.31 4.74
C ALA A 39 1.84 -8.02 4.77
N LYS A 40 1.80 -9.26 5.23
CA LYS A 40 0.56 -10.01 5.44
C LYS A 40 0.24 -10.05 6.93
N CYS A 41 -0.95 -9.62 7.30
CA CYS A 41 -1.33 -9.39 8.68
C CYS A 41 -2.70 -9.98 8.97
N GLU A 42 -2.78 -10.92 9.91
CA GLU A 42 -4.05 -11.53 10.29
C GLU A 42 -4.74 -10.74 11.41
N HIS A 43 -4.03 -10.46 12.52
CA HIS A 43 -4.65 -9.86 13.71
C HIS A 43 -3.94 -8.61 14.24
N SER A 44 -2.74 -8.34 13.73
CA SER A 44 -1.80 -7.36 14.27
C SER A 44 -1.06 -6.63 13.16
N ASN A 45 -0.78 -5.35 13.39
CA ASN A 45 0.00 -4.49 12.49
C ASN A 45 1.42 -4.21 13.03
N SER A 46 1.94 -5.07 13.90
CA SER A 46 3.28 -4.90 14.49
C SER A 46 4.39 -4.86 13.43
N VAL A 47 4.37 -5.78 12.45
CA VAL A 47 5.33 -5.75 11.32
C VAL A 47 5.17 -4.52 10.42
N VAL A 48 3.96 -4.01 10.25
CA VAL A 48 3.72 -2.76 9.50
C VAL A 48 4.41 -1.60 10.21
N LYS A 49 4.25 -1.51 11.54
CA LYS A 49 4.91 -0.48 12.34
C LYS A 49 6.44 -0.58 12.26
N GLU A 50 6.99 -1.79 12.22
CA GLU A 50 8.43 -2.00 12.07
C GLU A 50 8.94 -1.56 10.69
N LEU A 51 8.24 -1.96 9.62
CA LEU A 51 8.64 -1.64 8.24
C LEU A 51 8.66 -0.14 7.97
N VAL A 52 7.65 0.60 8.42
CA VAL A 52 7.58 2.06 8.17
C VAL A 52 8.66 2.87 8.92
N GLN A 53 9.43 2.25 9.82
CA GLN A 53 10.58 2.87 10.47
C GLN A 53 11.89 2.65 9.69
N GLN A 54 11.86 1.82 8.65
CA GLN A 54 13.00 1.60 7.76
C GLN A 54 12.96 2.60 6.61
N ASP A 55 14.10 2.80 5.94
CA ASP A 55 14.19 3.62 4.74
C ASP A 55 13.31 3.06 3.62
N GLY A 56 12.27 3.83 3.29
CA GLY A 56 11.28 3.55 2.27
C GLY A 56 11.55 4.26 0.94
N SER A 57 12.74 4.83 0.74
CA SER A 57 13.09 5.50 -0.51
C SER A 57 12.80 4.60 -1.72
N GLU A 58 12.06 5.14 -2.69
CA GLU A 58 11.55 4.44 -3.88
C GLU A 58 10.62 3.23 -3.61
N LYS A 59 10.12 3.04 -2.39
CA LYS A 59 9.30 1.88 -2.03
C LYS A 59 7.85 2.22 -1.70
N VAL A 60 6.98 1.26 -1.98
CA VAL A 60 5.56 1.25 -1.61
C VAL A 60 5.28 0.04 -0.72
N LEU A 61 4.66 0.27 0.44
CA LEU A 61 4.26 -0.80 1.35
C LEU A 61 2.86 -1.31 0.99
N PHE A 62 2.76 -2.56 0.57
CA PHE A 62 1.50 -3.26 0.33
C PHE A 62 1.13 -4.15 1.52
N ILE A 63 0.01 -3.88 2.16
CA ILE A 63 -0.47 -4.56 3.37
C ILE A 63 -1.70 -5.40 3.03
N ASN A 64 -1.64 -6.70 3.25
CA ASN A 64 -2.80 -7.59 3.15
C ASN A 64 -3.36 -7.94 4.52
N HIS A 65 -4.58 -7.49 4.83
CA HIS A 65 -5.30 -7.91 6.03
C HIS A 65 -6.09 -9.20 5.75
N THR A 66 -5.73 -10.28 6.44
CA THR A 66 -6.33 -11.60 6.24
C THR A 66 -7.17 -12.09 7.41
N GLY A 67 -7.31 -11.27 8.47
CA GLY A 67 -8.14 -11.64 9.61
C GLY A 67 -9.62 -11.42 9.36
N ASP A 68 -10.43 -12.26 10.02
CA ASP A 68 -11.89 -12.15 10.01
C ASP A 68 -12.40 -10.98 10.86
N GLU A 69 -11.61 -10.51 11.82
CA GLU A 69 -12.00 -9.42 12.70
C GLU A 69 -11.87 -8.08 11.97
N LEU A 70 -12.99 -7.38 11.83
CA LEU A 70 -13.02 -6.04 11.26
C LEU A 70 -12.20 -5.07 12.13
N CYS A 71 -11.10 -4.56 11.58
CA CYS A 71 -10.18 -3.62 12.24
C CYS A 71 -9.37 -2.80 11.23
N SER A 72 -8.81 -1.67 11.68
CA SER A 72 -7.93 -0.80 10.89
C SER A 72 -6.46 -1.18 11.04
N MET A 73 -5.79 -1.42 9.91
CA MET A 73 -4.38 -1.75 9.82
C MET A 73 -3.47 -0.52 9.92
N VAL A 74 -3.95 0.63 9.44
CA VAL A 74 -3.17 1.86 9.32
C VAL A 74 -3.92 3.01 9.99
N GLY A 75 -3.18 3.81 10.76
CA GLY A 75 -3.63 5.08 11.31
C GLY A 75 -2.57 6.16 11.10
N ASP A 76 -2.85 7.38 11.53
CA ASP A 76 -2.01 8.56 11.35
C ASP A 76 -0.53 8.34 11.72
N GLN A 77 -0.24 7.71 12.86
CA GLN A 77 1.13 7.46 13.32
C GLN A 77 1.95 6.56 12.38
N ILE A 78 1.29 5.59 11.72
CA ILE A 78 1.97 4.70 10.76
C ILE A 78 2.25 5.48 9.48
N VAL A 79 1.29 6.28 9.01
CA VAL A 79 1.44 7.10 7.80
C VAL A 79 2.52 8.17 8.00
N GLN A 80 2.52 8.85 9.15
CA GLN A 80 3.52 9.87 9.47
C GLN A 80 4.92 9.25 9.52
N ALA A 81 5.09 8.10 10.17
CA ALA A 81 6.37 7.39 10.20
C ALA A 81 6.84 7.00 8.79
N ALA A 82 5.94 6.53 7.93
CA ALA A 82 6.29 6.17 6.56
C ALA A 82 6.75 7.41 5.77
N PHE A 83 6.04 8.54 5.92
CA PHE A 83 6.43 9.80 5.31
C PHE A 83 7.80 10.28 5.81
N ASP A 84 8.02 10.28 7.12
CA ASP A 84 9.27 10.70 7.75
C ASP A 84 10.47 9.81 7.33
N ASN A 85 10.20 8.56 6.92
CA ASN A 85 11.20 7.61 6.43
C ASN A 85 11.16 7.41 4.90
N ASN A 86 10.72 8.42 4.14
CA ASN A 86 10.82 8.50 2.68
C ASN A 86 10.01 7.47 1.86
N TRP A 87 9.03 6.80 2.47
CA TRP A 87 8.13 5.91 1.72
C TRP A 87 7.34 6.67 0.66
N ARG A 88 7.20 6.08 -0.54
CA ARG A 88 6.38 6.66 -1.62
C ARG A 88 4.89 6.53 -1.35
N GLY A 89 4.49 5.44 -0.70
CA GLY A 89 3.10 5.22 -0.33
C GLY A 89 2.83 3.95 0.47
N ILE A 90 1.61 3.86 0.98
CA ILE A 90 1.05 2.68 1.64
C ILE A 90 -0.24 2.29 0.91
N ILE A 91 -0.36 1.01 0.59
CA ILE A 91 -1.57 0.42 0.05
C ILE A 91 -2.01 -0.65 1.05
N THR A 92 -3.27 -0.64 1.49
CA THR A 92 -3.80 -1.71 2.33
C THR A 92 -5.04 -2.35 1.71
N ASN A 93 -4.93 -3.65 1.41
CA ASN A 93 -6.09 -4.52 1.30
C ASN A 93 -6.70 -4.71 2.70
N GLY A 94 -7.42 -3.70 3.17
CA GLY A 94 -7.89 -3.61 4.55
C GLY A 94 -8.43 -2.22 4.84
N TYR A 95 -8.61 -1.94 6.13
CA TYR A 95 -9.21 -0.69 6.59
C TYR A 95 -8.19 0.23 7.26
N ILE A 96 -8.49 1.52 7.28
CA ILE A 96 -7.66 2.54 7.94
C ILE A 96 -8.50 3.40 8.88
N ARG A 97 -7.86 4.28 9.65
CA ARG A 97 -8.53 5.24 10.52
C ARG A 97 -7.76 6.56 10.58
N ASP A 98 -8.27 7.54 11.32
CA ASP A 98 -7.63 8.85 11.49
C ASP A 98 -7.53 9.62 10.15
N ILE A 99 -8.51 9.40 9.26
CA ILE A 99 -8.50 9.87 7.86
C ILE A 99 -8.39 11.39 7.71
N GLU A 100 -8.91 12.14 8.68
CA GLU A 100 -8.85 13.61 8.70
C GLU A 100 -7.40 14.11 8.83
N VAL A 101 -6.56 13.36 9.56
CA VAL A 101 -5.13 13.66 9.73
C VAL A 101 -4.36 13.16 8.52
N ILE A 102 -4.60 11.90 8.10
CA ILE A 102 -3.89 11.23 7.00
C ILE A 102 -3.95 12.04 5.70
N LYS A 103 -5.09 12.67 5.40
CA LYS A 103 -5.28 13.49 4.19
C LYS A 103 -4.30 14.65 4.06
N ASN A 104 -3.73 15.12 5.18
CA ASN A 104 -2.80 16.24 5.19
C ASN A 104 -1.32 15.79 5.14
N ILE A 105 -1.04 14.48 5.14
CA ILE A 105 0.33 13.95 5.06
C ILE A 105 0.68 13.74 3.58
N PRO A 106 1.78 14.35 3.05
CA PRO A 106 2.10 14.30 1.63
C PRO A 106 2.78 12.98 1.23
N ILE A 107 2.01 11.90 1.30
CA ILE A 107 2.36 10.53 0.94
C ILE A 107 1.13 9.86 0.30
N GLY A 108 1.37 8.87 -0.57
CA GLY A 108 0.29 8.03 -1.10
C GLY A 108 -0.30 7.11 -0.03
N VAL A 109 -1.63 7.12 0.14
CA VAL A 109 -2.31 6.15 1.03
C VAL A 109 -3.60 5.67 0.38
N TYR A 110 -3.69 4.38 0.09
CA TYR A 110 -4.87 3.75 -0.49
C TYR A 110 -5.38 2.59 0.38
N ALA A 111 -6.69 2.50 0.56
CA ALA A 111 -7.32 1.47 1.39
C ALA A 111 -8.74 1.12 0.93
N LYS A 112 -9.30 -0.03 1.37
CA LYS A 112 -10.67 -0.41 1.03
C LYS A 112 -11.70 0.57 1.60
N ASN A 113 -11.60 0.87 2.89
CA ASN A 113 -12.44 1.88 3.54
C ASN A 113 -11.82 2.34 4.88
N SER A 114 -12.46 3.28 5.55
CA SER A 114 -12.18 3.62 6.94
C SER A 114 -12.93 2.70 7.91
N TYR A 115 -12.33 2.40 9.06
CA TYR A 115 -12.96 1.69 10.17
C TYR A 115 -12.29 2.09 11.51
N PRO A 116 -13.03 2.47 12.56
CA PRO A 116 -12.43 3.16 13.72
C PRO A 116 -11.61 2.26 14.67
N LYS A 117 -11.87 0.95 14.71
CA LYS A 117 -11.27 0.03 15.69
C LYS A 117 -9.87 -0.41 15.24
N LYS A 118 -8.84 -0.19 16.07
CA LYS A 118 -7.48 -0.69 15.83
C LYS A 118 -7.36 -2.21 15.96
N THR A 119 -6.33 -2.76 15.34
CA THR A 119 -5.84 -4.14 15.54
C THR A 119 -5.41 -4.41 16.99
N ASN A 120 -5.32 -5.70 17.37
CA ASN A 120 -4.74 -6.11 18.63
C ASN A 120 -3.29 -6.58 18.46
N LYS A 121 -2.35 -5.72 18.85
CA LYS A 121 -0.90 -5.96 18.67
C LYS A 121 -0.34 -7.14 19.46
N SER A 122 -1.06 -7.65 20.46
CA SER A 122 -0.60 -8.81 21.25
C SER A 122 -0.95 -10.15 20.61
N ILE A 123 -1.71 -10.16 19.51
CA ILE A 123 -2.18 -11.37 18.84
C ILE A 123 -1.52 -11.43 17.46
N GLY A 124 -0.48 -12.24 17.34
CA GLY A 124 0.25 -12.43 16.09
C GLY A 124 1.25 -11.32 15.75
N VAL A 125 2.17 -11.65 14.85
CA VAL A 125 3.26 -10.77 14.43
C VAL A 125 3.01 -10.24 13.01
N GLY A 126 2.43 -11.06 12.13
CA GLY A 126 2.36 -10.80 10.69
C GLY A 126 3.60 -11.36 9.97
N GLU A 127 3.54 -11.39 8.65
CA GLU A 127 4.61 -11.90 7.78
C GLU A 127 5.11 -10.76 6.88
N ILE A 128 6.43 -10.65 6.71
CA ILE A 128 7.10 -9.64 5.89
C ILE A 128 7.65 -10.29 4.62
N SER A 129 7.64 -9.57 3.50
CA SER A 129 8.23 -10.02 2.23
C SER A 129 7.67 -11.36 1.72
N VAL A 130 6.37 -11.60 1.93
CA VAL A 130 5.64 -12.75 1.39
C VAL A 130 4.78 -12.35 0.20
N PRO A 131 4.67 -13.19 -0.85
CA PRO A 131 3.71 -12.97 -1.92
C PRO A 131 2.27 -12.83 -1.37
N ILE A 132 1.52 -11.92 -1.97
CA ILE A 132 0.12 -11.64 -1.62
C ILE A 132 -0.74 -11.97 -2.84
N GLU A 133 -1.66 -12.91 -2.67
CA GLU A 133 -2.64 -13.28 -3.70
C GLU A 133 -3.92 -12.49 -3.48
N ILE A 134 -4.33 -11.71 -4.48
CA ILE A 134 -5.59 -10.99 -4.52
C ILE A 134 -6.27 -11.38 -5.84
N ASN A 135 -7.38 -12.10 -5.74
CA ASN A 135 -8.07 -12.65 -6.91
C ASN A 135 -7.08 -13.42 -7.81
N ASP A 136 -6.93 -13.04 -9.07
CA ASP A 136 -6.03 -13.68 -10.03
C ASP A 136 -4.62 -13.03 -10.09
N ILE A 137 -4.34 -12.06 -9.21
CA ILE A 137 -3.08 -11.30 -9.19
C ILE A 137 -2.22 -11.73 -8.01
N VAL A 138 -0.93 -12.00 -8.30
CA VAL A 138 0.08 -12.25 -7.28
C VAL A 138 1.00 -11.05 -7.18
N ILE A 139 0.94 -10.37 -6.04
CA ILE A 139 1.75 -9.21 -5.70
C ILE A 139 3.01 -9.71 -4.99
N LYS A 140 4.19 -9.46 -5.56
CA LYS A 140 5.45 -9.95 -4.98
C LYS A 140 6.34 -8.81 -4.49
N PRO A 141 7.16 -9.05 -3.46
CA PRO A 141 8.25 -8.15 -3.12
C PRO A 141 9.19 -7.93 -4.31
N ASN A 142 9.79 -6.73 -4.40
CA ASN A 142 10.73 -6.29 -5.44
C ASN A 142 10.14 -6.11 -6.85
N GLU A 143 8.85 -6.38 -7.06
CA GLU A 143 8.12 -5.89 -8.25
C GLU A 143 7.78 -4.40 -8.07
N TRP A 144 7.23 -3.76 -9.08
CA TRP A 144 6.91 -2.33 -9.06
C TRP A 144 5.42 -2.11 -9.16
N ILE A 145 4.88 -1.21 -8.34
CA ILE A 145 3.48 -0.81 -8.38
C ILE A 145 3.34 0.65 -8.79
N TYR A 146 2.36 0.94 -9.63
CA TYR A 146 1.99 2.27 -10.07
C TYR A 146 0.53 2.50 -9.71
N VAL A 147 0.24 3.64 -9.08
CA VAL A 147 -1.10 3.97 -8.56
C VAL A 147 -1.47 5.38 -8.96
N ASP A 148 -2.71 5.55 -9.41
CA ASP A 148 -3.40 6.83 -9.46
C ASP A 148 -4.89 6.66 -9.17
N LEU A 149 -5.68 7.72 -9.36
CA LEU A 149 -7.12 7.70 -9.08
C LEU A 149 -7.93 6.73 -9.96
N ASN A 150 -7.37 6.23 -11.06
CA ASN A 150 -8.04 5.27 -11.95
C ASN A 150 -7.87 3.83 -11.46
N GLY A 151 -6.80 3.53 -10.73
CA GLY A 151 -6.49 2.18 -10.27
C GLY A 151 -5.00 1.98 -10.04
N TRP A 152 -4.56 0.74 -10.19
CA TRP A 152 -3.16 0.36 -10.00
C TRP A 152 -2.74 -0.77 -10.94
N VAL A 153 -1.46 -0.82 -11.26
CA VAL A 153 -0.83 -1.86 -12.08
C VAL A 153 0.48 -2.30 -11.46
N ILE A 154 0.90 -3.53 -11.75
CA ILE A 154 2.18 -4.09 -11.36
C ILE A 154 3.02 -4.43 -12.59
N SER A 155 4.30 -4.13 -12.53
CA SER A 155 5.32 -4.57 -13.48
C SER A 155 6.44 -5.32 -12.75
N LYS A 156 7.14 -6.20 -13.48
CA LYS A 156 8.27 -6.97 -12.93
C LYS A 156 9.50 -6.11 -12.58
N SER A 157 9.60 -4.93 -13.16
CA SER A 157 10.70 -3.97 -12.99
C SER A 157 10.20 -2.54 -13.15
N GLU A 158 11.01 -1.55 -12.76
CA GLU A 158 10.70 -0.14 -13.02
C GLU A 158 10.45 0.07 -14.53
N LEU A 159 9.31 0.66 -14.86
CA LEU A 159 8.97 1.12 -16.20
C LEU A 159 9.69 2.45 -16.50
N GLU A 160 10.02 2.65 -17.78
CA GLU A 160 10.54 3.93 -18.28
C GLU A 160 9.39 4.74 -18.88
N PHE A 161 9.33 6.02 -18.52
CA PHE A 161 8.34 6.99 -18.97
C PHE A 161 8.95 8.40 -18.92
#